data_AF-A0A1I9G9F6-F1
#
_entry.id   AF-A0A1I9G9F6-F1
#
_cell.length_a   1.000
_cell.length_b   1.000
_cell.length_c   1.000
_cell.angle_alpha   90.00
_cell.angle_beta   90.00
_cell.angle_gamma   90.00
#
_symmetry.space_group_name_H-M   'P 1'
#
loop_
_entity.id
_entity.type
_entity.pdbx_description
1 polymer ?
#
loop_
_entity_poly.entity_id
_entity_poly.type
_entity_poly.pdbx_seq_one_letter_code
_entity_poly.pdbx_strand_id
1 'polypeptide(L)'
;TARKKLNDIFQYHDKKRLPIIVLVDELDLLNTKRQEIIYDIFNWSANEESLVSVIAIANTLDLPERLFSQRVSSRLGANRLCFQPYDHDEVAYIIRDRLRNSTAVEAEAIELASRK
;
A
#
# COMPACT_ATOMS: atom_id res chain seq x y z
N THR A 1 -24.91 -9.20 -0.25
CA THR A 1 -24.12 -8.03 0.18
C THR A 1 -22.92 -7.85 -0.72
N ALA A 2 -22.40 -6.62 -0.85
CA ALA A 2 -21.28 -6.30 -1.75
C ALA A 2 -20.04 -7.16 -1.48
N ARG A 3 -19.67 -7.35 -0.20
CA ARG A 3 -18.58 -8.21 0.24
C ARG A 3 -18.63 -9.62 -0.35
N LYS A 4 -19.79 -10.30 -0.31
CA LYS A 4 -19.96 -11.64 -0.86
C LYS A 4 -19.71 -11.67 -2.37
N LYS A 5 -20.27 -10.69 -3.11
CA LYS A 5 -20.05 -10.60 -4.58
C LYS A 5 -18.57 -10.40 -4.91
N LEU A 6 -17.85 -9.58 -4.15
CA LEU A 6 -16.42 -9.36 -4.36
C LEU A 6 -15.61 -10.63 -4.08
N ASN A 7 -15.93 -11.36 -3.00
CA ASN A 7 -15.29 -12.64 -2.72
C ASN A 7 -15.54 -13.65 -3.85
N ASP A 8 -16.79 -13.74 -4.33
CA ASP A 8 -17.13 -14.62 -5.45
C ASP A 8 -16.38 -14.22 -6.72
N ILE A 9 -16.24 -12.92 -7.02
CA ILE A 9 -15.48 -12.45 -8.18
C ILE A 9 -14.00 -12.81 -8.00
N PHE A 10 -13.34 -12.39 -6.92
CA PHE A 10 -11.89 -12.47 -6.83
C PHE A 10 -11.34 -13.86 -6.49
N GLN A 11 -12.16 -14.73 -5.86
CA GLN A 11 -11.76 -16.10 -5.56
C GLN A 11 -12.14 -17.09 -6.67
N TYR A 12 -13.11 -16.75 -7.53
CA TYR A 12 -13.47 -17.60 -8.66
C TYR A 12 -12.36 -17.62 -9.71
N HIS A 13 -12.09 -18.82 -10.23
CA HIS A 13 -11.12 -19.07 -11.26
C HIS A 13 -11.77 -19.02 -12.65
N ASP A 14 -11.39 -18.01 -13.44
CA ASP A 14 -11.79 -17.91 -14.84
C ASP A 14 -10.54 -17.71 -15.71
N LYS A 15 -10.20 -18.74 -16.50
CA LYS A 15 -9.03 -18.76 -17.39
C LYS A 15 -9.06 -17.67 -18.47
N LYS A 16 -10.22 -17.06 -18.73
CA LYS A 16 -10.38 -15.98 -19.74
C LYS A 16 -10.33 -14.58 -19.13
N ARG A 17 -10.28 -14.47 -17.80
CA ARG A 17 -10.30 -13.19 -17.11
C ARG A 17 -8.95 -12.49 -17.23
N LEU A 18 -9.00 -11.17 -17.43
CA LEU A 18 -7.80 -10.34 -17.40
C LEU A 18 -7.26 -10.21 -15.97
N PRO A 19 -5.94 -10.03 -15.79
CA PRO A 19 -5.37 -9.77 -14.47
C PRO A 19 -6.02 -8.55 -13.81
N ILE A 20 -6.31 -8.66 -12.52
CA ILE A 20 -6.93 -7.59 -11.73
C ILE A 20 -5.91 -7.10 -10.71
N ILE A 21 -5.64 -5.80 -10.72
CA ILE A 21 -4.85 -5.12 -9.69
C ILE A 21 -5.82 -4.34 -8.80
N VAL A 22 -5.84 -4.68 -7.52
CA VAL A 22 -6.61 -3.99 -6.50
C VAL A 22 -5.65 -3.13 -5.68
N LEU A 23 -5.78 -1.80 -5.79
CA LEU A 23 -5.09 -0.85 -4.93
C LEU A 23 -6.01 -0.49 -3.75
N VAL A 24 -5.54 -0.73 -2.54
CA VAL A 24 -6.23 -0.35 -1.31
C VAL A 24 -5.39 0.69 -0.60
N ASP A 25 -5.85 1.94 -0.63
CA ASP A 25 -5.26 3.00 0.17
C ASP A 25 -5.86 3.01 1.58
N GLU A 26 -5.12 3.56 2.55
CA GLU A 26 -5.53 3.67 3.95
C GLU A 26 -6.07 2.34 4.54
N LEU A 27 -5.36 1.22 4.30
CA LEU A 27 -5.79 -0.12 4.74
C LEU A 27 -6.05 -0.20 6.25
N ASP A 28 -5.37 0.62 7.06
CA ASP A 28 -5.58 0.73 8.50
C ASP A 28 -6.96 1.25 8.90
N LEU A 29 -7.67 1.99 8.03
CA LEU A 29 -9.07 2.36 8.26
C LEU A 29 -10.04 1.17 8.21
N LEU A 30 -9.66 0.09 7.51
CA LEU A 30 -10.43 -1.15 7.44
C LEU A 30 -10.19 -2.07 8.63
N ASN A 31 -9.34 -1.65 9.59
CA ASN A 31 -9.00 -2.41 10.77
C ASN A 31 -10.13 -2.39 11.81
N THR A 32 -11.07 -3.31 11.65
CA THR A 32 -12.14 -3.56 12.64
C THR A 32 -11.68 -4.58 13.69
N LYS A 33 -12.38 -4.68 14.84
CA LYS A 33 -12.05 -5.65 15.90
C LYS A 33 -11.95 -7.12 15.43
N ARG A 34 -12.70 -7.49 14.38
CA ARG A 34 -12.71 -8.85 13.84
C ARG A 34 -11.85 -9.03 12.59
N GLN A 35 -11.36 -7.93 12.00
CA GLN A 35 -10.38 -7.91 10.90
C GLN A 35 -10.80 -8.72 9.65
N GLU A 36 -12.10 -9.03 9.53
CA GLU A 36 -12.63 -9.93 8.50
C GLU A 36 -12.46 -9.38 7.07
N ILE A 37 -12.54 -8.05 6.90
CA ILE A 37 -12.37 -7.39 5.60
C ILE A 37 -10.92 -7.47 5.13
N ILE A 38 -9.98 -7.19 6.04
CA ILE A 38 -8.54 -7.25 5.76
C ILE A 38 -8.15 -8.67 5.36
N TYR A 39 -8.67 -9.68 6.07
CA TYR A 39 -8.46 -11.08 5.73
C TYR A 39 -8.94 -11.42 4.31
N ASP A 40 -10.17 -11.02 3.96
CA ASP A 40 -10.73 -11.28 2.63
C ASP A 40 -9.88 -10.67 1.52
N ILE A 41 -9.44 -9.40 1.69
CA ILE A 41 -8.57 -8.69 0.76
C ILE A 41 -7.29 -9.46 0.50
N PHE A 42 -6.59 -9.90 1.55
CA PHE A 42 -5.36 -10.67 1.38
C PHE A 42 -5.60 -12.09 0.86
N ASN A 43 -6.78 -12.67 1.12
CA ASN A 43 -7.12 -13.97 0.57
C ASN A 43 -7.42 -13.91 -0.94
N TRP A 44 -7.79 -12.76 -1.49
CA TRP A 44 -8.01 -12.60 -2.94
C TRP A 44 -6.76 -12.85 -3.77
N SER A 45 -5.58 -12.49 -3.26
CA SER A 45 -4.28 -12.74 -3.91
C SER A 45 -3.61 -14.06 -3.51
N ALA A 46 -4.26 -14.86 -2.65
CA ALA A 46 -3.66 -16.10 -2.14
C ALA A 46 -3.69 -17.26 -3.16
N ASN A 47 -4.53 -17.17 -4.20
CA ASN A 47 -4.62 -18.15 -5.27
C ASN A 47 -3.96 -17.58 -6.54
N GLU A 48 -2.84 -18.16 -6.97
CA GLU A 48 -2.11 -17.73 -8.17
C GLU A 48 -2.96 -17.85 -9.45
N GLU A 49 -3.88 -18.81 -9.48
CA GLU A 49 -4.75 -19.01 -10.63
C GLU A 49 -5.79 -17.88 -10.78
N SER A 50 -6.09 -17.13 -9.71
CA SER A 50 -7.11 -16.06 -9.76
C SER A 50 -6.65 -14.84 -10.56
N LEU A 51 -5.36 -14.69 -10.87
CA LEU A 51 -4.81 -13.50 -11.55
C LEU A 51 -5.14 -12.19 -10.82
N VAL A 52 -5.28 -12.23 -9.49
CA VAL A 52 -5.55 -11.05 -8.67
C VAL A 52 -4.29 -10.66 -7.90
N SER A 53 -3.83 -9.42 -8.08
CA SER A 53 -2.76 -8.81 -7.30
C SER A 53 -3.32 -7.69 -6.42
N VAL A 54 -2.92 -7.66 -5.16
CA VAL A 54 -3.36 -6.65 -4.20
C VAL A 54 -2.17 -5.81 -3.78
N ILE A 55 -2.28 -4.49 -3.95
CA ILE A 55 -1.33 -3.50 -3.44
C ILE A 55 -2.05 -2.76 -2.32
N ALA A 56 -1.54 -2.84 -1.11
CA ALA A 56 -2.11 -2.15 0.03
C ALA A 56 -1.15 -1.11 0.57
N ILE A 57 -1.67 0.10 0.82
CA ILE A 57 -0.95 1.24 1.40
C ILE A 57 -1.54 1.49 2.79
N ALA A 58 -0.67 1.67 3.77
CA ALA A 58 -1.05 2.01 5.13
C ALA A 58 0.03 2.83 5.79
N ASN A 59 -0.36 3.70 6.72
CA ASN A 59 0.57 4.53 7.47
C ASN A 59 1.18 3.76 8.65
N THR A 60 0.41 2.86 9.25
CA THR A 60 0.85 2.08 10.41
C THR A 60 1.41 0.73 10.01
N LEU A 61 2.53 0.38 10.62
CA LEU A 61 3.28 -0.83 10.30
C LEU A 61 2.75 -2.09 11.02
N ASP A 62 1.76 -1.95 11.92
CA ASP A 62 1.28 -3.01 12.82
C ASP A 62 0.25 -3.97 12.18
N LEU A 63 -0.11 -3.73 10.91
CA LEU A 63 -1.11 -4.50 10.17
C LEU A 63 -0.77 -6.01 9.96
N PRO A 64 0.49 -6.49 9.98
CA PRO A 64 0.75 -7.93 9.88
C PRO A 64 0.84 -8.66 11.23
N GLU A 65 1.40 -8.03 12.26
CA GLU A 65 1.80 -8.70 13.51
C GLU A 65 0.62 -8.90 14.48
N ARG A 66 -0.39 -8.04 14.43
CA ARG A 66 -1.57 -8.13 15.29
C ARG A 66 -2.76 -8.87 14.68
N LEU A 67 -2.73 -9.16 13.37
CA LEU A 67 -3.94 -9.48 12.60
C LEU A 67 -4.04 -10.89 12.01
N PHE A 68 -2.98 -11.71 12.03
CA PHE A 68 -2.95 -12.96 11.26
C PHE A 68 -2.53 -14.20 12.03
N SER A 69 -3.10 -15.35 11.66
CA SER A 69 -2.49 -16.65 11.95
C SER A 69 -1.10 -16.72 11.31
N GLN A 70 -0.19 -17.51 11.90
CA GLN A 70 1.22 -17.63 11.47
C GLN A 70 1.41 -17.87 9.95
N ARG A 71 0.43 -18.47 9.26
CA ARG A 71 0.48 -18.77 7.81
C ARG A 71 0.33 -17.58 6.86
N VAL A 72 -0.36 -16.52 7.26
CA VAL A 72 -0.59 -15.33 6.41
C VAL A 72 0.43 -14.25 6.74
N SER A 73 0.76 -14.08 8.02
CA SER A 73 1.85 -13.21 8.49
C SER A 73 3.18 -13.57 7.82
N SER A 74 3.50 -14.87 7.71
CA SER A 74 4.70 -15.36 7.01
C SER A 74 4.79 -14.94 5.54
N ARG A 75 3.67 -14.92 4.81
CA ARG A 75 3.64 -14.56 3.38
C ARG A 75 3.67 -13.05 3.16
N LEU A 76 2.98 -12.28 4.01
CA LEU A 76 2.96 -10.82 3.93
C LEU A 76 4.27 -10.18 4.41
N GLY A 77 4.94 -10.80 5.40
CA GLY A 77 6.20 -10.30 5.93
C GLY A 77 7.32 -10.20 4.88
N ALA A 78 7.31 -11.07 3.87
CA ALA A 78 8.29 -11.07 2.78
C ALA A 78 8.01 -10.05 1.67
N ASN A 79 6.75 -9.61 1.50
CA ASN A 79 6.32 -8.77 0.38
C ASN A 79 6.01 -7.32 0.79
N ARG A 80 6.74 -6.83 1.80
CA ARG A 80 6.53 -5.50 2.38
C ARG A 80 7.57 -4.51 1.89
N LEU A 81 7.11 -3.33 1.47
CA LEU A 81 7.96 -2.18 1.17
C LEU A 81 7.67 -1.05 2.17
N CYS A 82 8.68 -0.63 2.93
CA CYS A 82 8.59 0.48 3.86
C CYS A 82 9.21 1.73 3.25
N PHE A 83 8.38 2.73 2.92
CA PHE A 83 8.87 4.05 2.52
C PHE A 83 9.34 4.81 3.76
N GLN A 84 10.65 5.06 3.84
CA GLN A 84 11.20 5.87 4.91
C GLN A 84 10.84 7.34 4.71
N PRO A 85 10.76 8.14 5.79
CA PRO A 85 10.72 9.58 5.65
C PRO A 85 11.92 10.07 4.83
N TYR A 86 11.70 11.04 3.95
CA TYR A 86 12.78 11.64 3.19
C TYR A 86 13.81 12.28 4.11
N ASP A 87 15.09 12.14 3.76
CA ASP A 87 16.17 12.90 4.37
C ASP A 87 16.19 14.36 3.89
N HIS A 88 17.05 15.18 4.52
CA HIS A 88 17.20 16.58 4.16
C HIS A 88 17.52 16.77 2.66
N ASP A 89 18.44 16.00 2.13
CA ASP A 89 18.96 16.16 0.77
C ASP A 89 17.92 15.71 -0.25
N GLU A 90 17.16 14.66 0.05
CA GLU A 90 16.01 14.17 -0.73
C GLU A 90 14.89 15.21 -0.76
N VAL A 91 14.53 15.82 0.39
CA VAL A 91 13.53 16.89 0.42
C VAL A 91 14.01 18.09 -0.39
N ALA A 92 15.25 18.53 -0.21
CA ALA A 92 15.83 19.64 -0.95
C ALA A 92 15.85 19.35 -2.47
N TYR A 93 16.22 18.12 -2.86
CA TYR A 93 16.20 17.67 -4.24
C TYR A 93 14.79 17.71 -4.84
N ILE A 94 13.79 17.17 -4.14
CA ILE A 94 12.40 17.16 -4.59
C ILE A 94 11.88 18.60 -4.77
N ILE A 95 12.20 19.51 -3.84
CA ILE A 95 11.80 20.91 -3.94
C ILE A 95 12.47 21.58 -5.14
N ARG A 96 13.79 21.42 -5.31
CA ARG A 96 14.53 21.96 -6.47
C ARG A 96 13.98 21.43 -7.78
N ASP A 97 13.71 20.13 -7.86
CA ASP A 97 13.15 19.48 -9.06
C ASP A 97 11.81 20.10 -9.46
N ARG A 98 10.90 20.27 -8.48
CA ARG A 98 9.59 20.91 -8.69
C ARG A 98 9.69 22.39 -9.07
N LEU A 99 10.78 23.07 -8.72
CA LEU A 99 11.02 24.49 -8.96
C LEU A 99 11.98 24.76 -10.14
N ARG A 100 12.39 23.75 -10.92
CA ARG A 100 13.42 23.88 -11.99
C ARG A 100 13.23 25.06 -12.95
N ASN A 101 12.00 25.51 -13.17
CA ASN A 101 11.67 26.62 -14.09
C ASN A 101 11.18 27.89 -13.37
N SER A 102 11.35 27.96 -12.05
CA SER A 102 10.91 29.10 -11.23
C SER A 102 12.11 29.79 -10.60
N THR A 103 12.17 31.11 -10.73
CA THR A 103 13.14 31.96 -10.03
C THR A 103 12.55 32.63 -8.79
N ALA A 104 11.34 32.22 -8.38
CA ALA A 104 10.60 32.86 -7.30
C ALA A 104 11.11 32.48 -5.90
N VAL A 105 11.95 31.45 -5.80
CA VAL A 105 12.45 30.91 -4.53
C VAL A 105 13.96 30.88 -4.54
N GLU A 106 14.58 31.50 -3.54
CA GLU A 106 16.02 31.51 -3.35
C GLU A 106 16.53 30.15 -2.86
N ALA A 107 17.77 29.80 -3.20
CA ALA A 107 18.35 28.51 -2.81
C ALA A 107 18.44 28.32 -1.29
N GLU A 108 18.67 29.40 -0.54
CA GLU A 108 18.70 29.40 0.93
C GLU A 108 17.33 29.06 1.54
N ALA A 109 16.24 29.52 0.91
CA ALA A 109 14.88 29.19 1.35
C ALA A 109 14.56 27.70 1.15
N ILE A 110 15.12 27.08 0.11
CA ILE A 110 14.98 25.63 -0.12
C ILE A 110 15.73 24.86 0.99
N GLU A 111 16.97 25.25 1.30
CA GLU A 111 17.75 24.64 2.38
C GLU A 111 17.08 24.78 3.75
N LEU A 112 16.46 25.94 4.01
CA LEU A 112 15.70 26.14 5.23
C LEU A 112 14.46 25.24 5.29
N ALA A 113 13.74 25.09 4.17
CA ALA A 113 12.52 24.30 4.09
C ALA A 113 12.79 22.78 4.15
N SER A 114 13.97 22.33 3.70
CA SER A 114 14.37 20.92 3.76
C SER A 114 14.93 20.50 5.13
N ARG A 115 15.40 21.46 5.94
CA ARG A 115 15.83 21.20 7.32
C ARG A 115 14.62 21.13 8.23
N LYS A 116 14.25 19.91 8.60
CA LYS A 116 13.26 19.66 9.65
C LYS A 116 13.77 20.08 11.02
#